data_AF-A0A3C2EFK0-F1
#
_entry.id   AF-A0A3C2EFK0-F1
#
_cell.length_a   1.000
_cell.length_b   1.000
_cell.length_c   1.000
_cell.angle_alpha   90.00
_cell.angle_beta   90.00
_cell.angle_gamma   90.00
#
_symmetry.space_group_name_H-M   'P 1'
#
loop_
_entity.id
_entity.type
_entity.pdbx_description
1 polymer ?
#
loop_
_entity_poly.entity_id
_entity_poly.type
_entity_poly.pdbx_seq_one_letter_code
_entity_poly.pdbx_strand_id
1 'polypeptide(L)' 'MPKEVLSAIQPTGDMHYGNYFGAVQNWVKLQENYDCAFGVVD' A
#
# COMPACT_ATOMS: atom_id res chain seq x y z
N MET A 1 -10.53 -1.95 19.07
CA MET A 1 -10.67 -1.84 17.60
C MET A 1 -9.31 -2.13 17.00
N PRO A 2 -9.21 -2.92 15.91
CA PRO A 2 -7.94 -3.11 15.19
C PRO A 2 -7.42 -1.74 14.73
N LYS A 3 -6.10 -1.60 14.62
CA LYS A 3 -5.51 -0.37 14.07
C LYS A 3 -5.79 -0.34 12.56
N GLU A 4 -6.16 0.82 12.05
CA GLU A 4 -6.49 1.04 10.64
C GLU A 4 -5.28 1.59 9.88
N VAL A 5 -5.12 1.16 8.63
CA VAL A 5 -4.12 1.68 7.69
C VAL A 5 -4.82 2.14 6.41
N LEU A 6 -4.58 3.38 6.02
CA LEU A 6 -4.94 3.92 4.72
C LEU A 6 -3.65 4.25 3.96
N SER A 7 -3.48 3.68 2.76
CA SER A 7 -2.34 3.97 1.90
C SER A 7 -2.78 4.03 0.44
N ALA A 8 -2.25 4.97 -0.33
CA ALA A 8 -2.58 5.08 -1.74
C ALA A 8 -1.34 5.39 -2.58
N ILE A 9 -1.35 4.94 -3.83
CA ILE A 9 -0.28 5.17 -4.81
C ILE A 9 -0.83 6.02 -5.95
N GLN A 10 -0.07 7.03 -6.37
CA GLN A 10 -0.34 7.79 -7.59
C GLN A 10 0.03 6.94 -8.81
N PRO A 11 -0.83 6.85 -9.84
CA PRO A 11 -0.52 6.08 -11.05
C PRO A 11 0.39 6.88 -11.99
N THR A 12 1.69 6.98 -11.66
CA THR A 12 2.70 7.75 -12.43
C THR A 12 3.21 7.05 -13.70
N GLY A 13 2.47 6.05 -14.21
CA GLY A 13 2.91 5.18 -15.31
C GLY A 13 3.47 3.86 -14.80
N ASP A 14 4.74 3.57 -15.09
CA ASP A 14 5.37 2.31 -14.71
C ASP A 14 5.67 2.25 -13.22
N MET A 15 5.48 1.06 -12.62
CA MET A 15 5.88 0.80 -11.25
C MET A 15 7.36 0.43 -11.20
N HIS A 16 8.16 1.18 -10.43
CA HIS A 16 9.58 0.88 -10.27
C HIS A 16 9.79 -0.11 -9.10
N TYR A 17 10.92 -0.81 -9.11
CA TYR A 17 11.30 -1.70 -7.99
C TYR A 17 11.28 -0.98 -6.64
N GLY A 18 11.63 0.30 -6.59
CA GLY A 18 11.54 1.11 -5.38
C GLY A 18 10.12 1.22 -4.83
N ASN A 19 9.10 1.39 -5.68
CA ASN A 19 7.70 1.42 -5.26
C ASN A 19 7.24 0.05 -4.75
N TYR A 20 7.66 -1.01 -5.45
CA TYR A 20 7.32 -2.37 -5.06
C TYR A 20 7.90 -2.75 -3.69
N PHE A 21 9.22 -2.63 -3.53
CA PHE A 21 9.90 -2.99 -2.28
C PHE A 21 9.61 -2.01 -1.14
N GLY A 22 9.40 -0.73 -1.46
CA GLY A 22 9.15 0.33 -0.47
C GLY A 22 7.71 0.40 0.03
N ALA A 23 6.72 0.02 -0.78
CA ALA A 23 5.31 0.14 -0.43
C ALA A 23 4.53 -1.16 -0.66
N VAL A 24 4.45 -1.64 -1.90
CA VAL A 24 3.52 -2.72 -2.28
C VAL A 24 3.79 -4.03 -1.55
N GLN A 25 5.06 -4.42 -1.39
CA GLN A 25 5.41 -5.61 -0.61
C GLN A 25 5.01 -5.45 0.87
N ASN A 26 5.09 -4.23 1.41
CA ASN A 26 4.68 -3.96 2.79
C ASN A 26 3.15 -3.99 2.94
N TRP A 27 2.39 -3.57 1.93
CA TRP A 27 0.93 -3.67 1.94
C TRP A 27 0.44 -5.10 2.18
N VAL A 28 1.09 -6.10 1.59
CA VAL A 28 0.77 -7.52 1.83
C VAL A 28 0.98 -7.90 3.29
N LYS A 29 2.11 -7.52 3.88
CA LYS A 29 2.44 -7.83 5.29
C LYS A 29 1.50 -7.16 6.29
N LEU A 30 1.01 -5.96 5.96
CA LEU A 30 0.13 -5.19 6.86
C LEU A 30 -1.26 -5.81 7.01
N GLN A 31 -1.74 -6.54 6.00
CA GLN A 31 -3.05 -7.20 6.04
C GLN A 31 -3.17 -8.25 7.14
N GLU A 32 -2.05 -8.78 7.65
CA GLU A 32 -2.04 -9.75 8.74
C GLU A 32 -2.39 -9.13 10.11
N ASN A 33 -2.16 -7.81 10.28
CA ASN A 33 -2.18 -7.15 11.58
C ASN A 33 -3.09 -5.92 11.65
N TYR A 34 -3.56 -5.41 10.51
CA TYR A 34 -4.29 -4.14 10.41
C TYR A 34 -5.51 -4.27 9.50
N ASP A 35 -6.54 -3.48 9.79
CA ASP A 35 -7.62 -3.25 8.84
C ASP A 35 -7.14 -2.23 7.80
N CYS A 36 -7.10 -2.65 6.53
CA CYS A 36 -6.33 -1.95 5.49
C CYS A 36 -7.24 -1.48 4.35
N ALA A 37 -7.17 -0.19 4.05
CA ALA A 37 -7.71 0.42 2.83
C ALA A 37 -6.55 0.86 1.93
N PHE A 38 -6.48 0.27 0.73
CA PHE A 38 -5.49 0.63 -0.28
C PHE A 38 -6.17 1.27 -1.50
N GLY A 39 -5.58 2.34 -2.03
CA GLY A 39 -6.17 3.10 -3.13
C GLY A 39 -5.19 3.49 -4.24
N VAL A 40 -5.74 3.84 -5.39
CA VAL A 40 -5.03 4.57 -6.44
C VAL A 40 -5.63 5.97 -6.48
N VAL A 41 -4.81 6.99 -6.31
CA VAL A 41 -5.26 8.39 -6.27
C VAL A 41 -4.84 9.09 -7.55
N ASP A 42 -5.82 9.67 -8.25
CA ASP A 42 -5.61 10.56 -9.41
C ASP A 42 -5.10 11.92 -8.94
#